data_AF-G7Q8F4-F1
#
_entry.id   AF-G7Q8F4-F1
#
_cell.length_a   1.000
_cell.length_b   1.000
_cell.length_c   1.000
_cell.angle_alpha   90.00
_cell.angle_beta   90.00
_cell.angle_gamma   90.00
#
_symmetry.space_group_name_H-M   'P 1'
#
loop_
_entity.id
_entity.type
_entity.pdbx_description
1 polymer ?
#
loop_
_entity_poly.entity_id
_entity_poly.type
_entity_poly.pdbx_seq_one_letter_code
_entity_poly.pdbx_strand_id
1 'polypeptide(L)'
;MAIPPIALSAYQNAMARTGAIDSKVSRSLAKPAAPAEGFGNMLTDSLKNVNDLQNTKSDMVQSFASGETQNVHELMINLQKAGVAMQMTTAVRGKVLEAYRELVKMQF
;
A
#
# COMPACT_ATOMS: atom_id res chain seq x y z
N MET A 1 -12.28 65.47 -19.01
CA MET A 1 -11.78 64.84 -17.77
C MET A 1 -12.06 63.34 -17.89
N ALA A 2 -11.02 62.58 -18.25
CA ALA A 2 -11.13 61.19 -18.69
C ALA A 2 -11.22 60.24 -17.48
N ILE A 3 -12.14 59.29 -17.55
CA ILE A 3 -12.34 58.26 -16.53
C ILE A 3 -11.08 57.37 -16.52
N PRO A 4 -10.35 57.24 -15.40
CA PRO A 4 -9.06 56.57 -15.38
C PRO A 4 -9.20 55.05 -15.69
N PRO A 5 -8.27 54.47 -16.47
CA PRO A 5 -8.32 53.09 -16.98
C PRO A 5 -8.10 52.00 -15.90
N ILE A 6 -8.03 52.38 -14.63
CA ILE A 6 -7.66 51.51 -13.51
C ILE A 6 -8.84 50.64 -13.04
N ALA A 7 -10.09 51.09 -13.26
CA ALA A 7 -11.27 50.29 -12.91
C ALA A 7 -11.45 49.07 -13.84
N LEU A 8 -11.09 49.19 -15.11
CA LEU A 8 -11.23 48.12 -16.11
C LEU A 8 -10.17 47.02 -15.93
N SER A 9 -8.95 47.39 -15.54
CA SER A 9 -7.85 46.43 -15.25
C SER A 9 -8.01 45.73 -13.90
N ALA A 10 -8.60 46.39 -12.91
CA ALA A 10 -8.97 45.77 -11.64
C ALA A 10 -10.05 44.69 -11.82
N TYR A 11 -11.05 44.94 -12.66
CA TYR A 11 -12.09 43.97 -12.99
C TYR A 11 -11.54 42.77 -13.80
N GLN A 12 -10.66 43.03 -14.77
CA GLN A 12 -10.02 41.98 -15.56
C GLN A 12 -9.15 41.04 -14.71
N ASN A 13 -8.42 41.60 -13.74
CA ASN A 13 -7.62 40.81 -12.79
C ASN A 13 -8.48 40.06 -11.78
N ALA A 14 -9.62 40.61 -11.37
CA ALA A 14 -10.57 39.89 -10.50
C ALA A 14 -11.20 38.70 -11.23
N MET A 15 -11.60 38.86 -12.49
CA MET A 15 -12.15 37.76 -13.31
C MET A 15 -11.12 36.66 -13.60
N ALA A 16 -9.87 37.03 -13.88
CA ALA A 16 -8.78 36.07 -14.07
C ALA A 16 -8.46 35.29 -12.78
N ARG A 17 -8.59 35.93 -11.61
CA ARG A 17 -8.41 35.28 -10.30
C ARG A 17 -9.55 34.34 -9.95
N THR A 18 -10.80 34.66 -10.30
CA THR A 18 -11.95 33.77 -10.10
C THR A 18 -11.79 32.47 -10.88
N GLY A 19 -11.43 32.53 -12.17
CA GLY A 19 -11.18 31.33 -12.97
C GLY A 19 -10.00 30.48 -12.46
N ALA A 20 -8.96 31.12 -11.92
CA ALA A 20 -7.82 30.42 -11.31
C ALA A 20 -8.21 29.71 -10.00
N ILE A 21 -9.11 30.29 -9.20
CA ILE A 21 -9.58 29.68 -7.95
C ILE A 21 -10.49 28.48 -8.25
N ASP A 22 -11.42 28.59 -9.20
CA ASP A 22 -12.28 27.47 -9.64
C ASP A 22 -11.47 26.27 -10.14
N SER A 23 -10.40 26.51 -10.90
CA SER A 23 -9.52 25.44 -11.39
C SER A 23 -8.72 24.76 -10.27
N LYS A 24 -8.33 25.50 -9.23
CA LYS A 24 -7.61 24.98 -8.07
C LYS A 24 -8.52 24.14 -7.17
N VAL A 25 -9.75 24.61 -6.96
CA VAL A 25 -10.78 23.87 -6.21
C VAL A 25 -11.17 22.59 -6.96
N SER A 26 -11.43 22.68 -8.26
CA SER A 26 -11.74 21.51 -9.10
C SER A 26 -10.63 20.46 -9.12
N ARG A 27 -9.35 20.89 -9.08
CA ARG A 27 -8.21 19.97 -8.99
C ARG A 27 -8.03 19.36 -7.60
N SER A 28 -8.44 20.06 -6.54
CA SER A 28 -8.47 19.52 -5.18
C SER A 28 -9.62 18.53 -4.94
N LEU A 29 -10.70 18.66 -5.72
CA LEU A 29 -11.84 17.74 -5.75
C LEU A 29 -11.67 16.60 -6.77
N ALA A 30 -10.62 16.66 -7.60
CA ALA A 30 -10.27 15.57 -8.51
C ALA A 30 -9.86 14.35 -7.67
N LYS A 31 -10.56 13.23 -7.91
CA LYS A 31 -10.36 11.94 -7.26
C LYS A 31 -8.85 11.63 -7.14
N PRO A 32 -8.34 11.30 -5.93
CA PRO A 32 -6.93 10.97 -5.76
C PRO A 32 -6.55 9.86 -6.74
N ALA A 33 -5.37 9.97 -7.33
CA ALA A 33 -4.83 9.00 -8.27
C ALA A 33 -5.03 7.59 -7.70
N ALA A 34 -5.50 6.67 -8.54
CA ALA A 34 -5.69 5.28 -8.16
C ALA A 34 -4.40 4.76 -7.49
N PRO A 35 -4.49 4.02 -6.36
CA PRO A 35 -3.32 3.45 -5.72
C PRO A 35 -2.47 2.74 -6.78
N ALA A 36 -1.18 3.10 -6.86
CA ALA A 36 -0.27 2.63 -7.90
C ALA A 36 -0.14 1.09 -7.92
N GLU A 37 -0.49 0.43 -6.81
CA GLU A 37 -0.67 -1.01 -6.73
C GLU A 37 -1.90 -1.31 -5.87
N GLY A 38 -2.80 -2.17 -6.36
CA GLY A 38 -3.94 -2.60 -5.58
C GLY A 38 -3.49 -3.43 -4.36
N PHE A 39 -4.21 -3.31 -3.24
CA PHE A 39 -3.98 -4.12 -2.04
C PHE A 39 -3.85 -5.63 -2.35
N GLY A 40 -4.59 -6.13 -3.35
CA GLY A 40 -4.49 -7.52 -3.81
C GLY A 40 -3.11 -7.90 -4.38
N ASN A 41 -2.45 -6.99 -5.09
CA ASN A 41 -1.09 -7.22 -5.61
C ASN A 41 -0.09 -7.29 -4.45
N MET A 42 -0.14 -6.30 -3.54
CA MET A 42 0.68 -6.28 -2.33
C MET A 42 0.50 -7.54 -1.48
N LEU A 43 -0.74 -8.01 -1.32
CA LEU A 43 -1.04 -9.25 -0.60
C LEU A 43 -0.47 -10.47 -1.32
N THR A 44 -0.61 -10.53 -2.65
CA THR A 44 -0.07 -11.62 -3.47
C THR A 44 1.46 -11.69 -3.37
N ASP A 45 2.13 -10.55 -3.42
CA ASP A 45 3.59 -10.49 -3.32
C ASP A 45 4.08 -10.80 -1.91
N SER A 46 3.33 -10.40 -0.88
CA SER A 46 3.60 -10.80 0.50
C SER A 46 3.48 -12.32 0.70
N LEU A 47 2.49 -12.95 0.07
CA LEU A 47 2.32 -14.41 0.11
C LEU A 47 3.47 -15.15 -0.60
N LYS A 48 3.93 -14.64 -1.75
CA LYS A 48 5.13 -15.18 -2.43
C LYS A 48 6.35 -15.09 -1.52
N ASN A 49 6.56 -13.94 -0.88
CA ASN A 49 7.69 -13.76 0.04
C ASN A 49 7.66 -14.76 1.22
N VAL A 50 6.48 -15.03 1.78
CA VAL A 50 6.32 -16.05 2.83
C VAL A 50 6.67 -17.45 2.32
N ASN A 51 6.27 -17.78 1.09
CA ASN A 51 6.64 -19.04 0.44
C ASN A 51 8.16 -19.15 0.24
N ASP A 52 8.79 -18.07 -0.22
CA ASP A 52 10.24 -18.02 -0.44
C ASP A 52 11.01 -18.15 0.87
N LEU A 53 10.56 -17.50 1.94
CA LEU A 53 11.11 -17.69 3.30
C LEU A 53 11.00 -19.15 3.76
N GLN A 54 9.91 -19.83 3.40
CA GLN A 54 9.70 -21.21 3.80
C GLN A 54 10.57 -22.19 2.98
N ASN A 55 10.81 -21.91 1.70
CA ASN A 55 11.76 -22.66 0.88
C ASN A 55 13.20 -22.45 1.37
N THR A 56 13.59 -21.19 1.58
CA THR A 56 14.92 -20.84 2.10
C THR A 56 15.21 -21.54 3.42
N LYS A 57 14.24 -21.57 4.34
CA LYS A 57 14.34 -22.32 5.60
C LYS A 57 14.63 -23.80 5.35
N SER A 58 13.92 -24.45 4.44
CA SER A 58 14.11 -25.88 4.13
C SER A 58 15.51 -26.14 3.56
N ASP A 59 15.96 -25.29 2.64
CA ASP A 59 17.28 -25.40 2.01
C ASP A 59 18.40 -25.20 3.04
N MET A 60 18.25 -24.23 3.94
CA MET A 60 19.21 -23.99 5.02
C MET A 60 19.23 -25.16 6.02
N VAL A 61 18.08 -25.75 6.36
CA VAL A 61 18.02 -26.95 7.21
C VAL A 61 18.74 -28.11 6.54
N GLN A 62 18.52 -28.32 5.24
CA GLN A 62 19.18 -29.36 4.44
C GLN A 62 20.70 -29.16 4.43
N SER A 63 21.15 -27.93 4.14
CA SER A 63 22.57 -27.55 4.05
C SER A 63 23.27 -27.59 5.41
N PHE A 64 22.54 -27.34 6.49
CA PHE A 64 23.04 -27.49 7.84
C PHE A 64 23.18 -28.96 8.23
N ALA A 65 22.18 -29.79 7.91
CA ALA A 65 22.18 -31.23 8.19
C ALA A 65 23.23 -31.99 7.35
N SER A 66 23.55 -31.53 6.14
CA SER A 66 24.62 -32.08 5.30
C SER A 66 26.03 -31.70 5.78
N GLY A 67 26.15 -30.79 6.76
CA GLY A 67 27.42 -30.28 7.27
C GLY A 67 28.08 -29.24 6.36
N GLU A 68 27.41 -28.81 5.30
CA GLU A 68 27.90 -27.82 4.32
C GLU A 68 27.92 -26.40 4.90
N THR A 69 27.01 -26.12 5.85
CA THR A 69 26.96 -24.84 6.56
C THR A 69 26.98 -25.05 8.08
N GLN A 70 27.87 -24.34 8.77
CA GLN A 70 27.98 -24.36 10.26
C GLN A 70 27.33 -23.14 10.92
N ASN A 71 26.66 -22.28 10.14
CA ASN A 71 26.07 -21.05 10.66
C ASN A 71 24.69 -21.31 11.27
N VAL A 72 24.68 -21.93 12.45
CA VAL A 72 23.47 -22.20 13.26
C VAL A 72 22.69 -20.92 13.52
N HIS A 73 23.38 -19.79 13.69
CA HIS A 73 22.74 -18.52 14.04
C HIS A 73 21.85 -18.00 12.91
N GLU A 74 22.35 -18.00 11.68
CA GLU A 74 21.55 -17.62 10.50
C GLU A 74 20.39 -18.59 10.27
N LEU A 75 20.60 -19.89 10.48
CA LEU A 75 19.52 -20.88 10.39
C LEU A 75 18.40 -20.56 11.40
N MET A 76 18.75 -20.29 12.65
CA MET A 76 17.78 -19.96 13.70
C MET A 76 17.02 -18.66 13.39
N ILE A 77 17.72 -17.63 12.91
CA ILE A 77 17.08 -16.36 12.50
C ILE A 77 16.08 -16.61 11.36
N ASN A 78 16.48 -17.35 10.33
CA ASN A 78 15.60 -17.62 9.19
C ASN A 78 14.42 -18.51 9.59
N LEU A 79 14.62 -19.48 10.48
CA LEU A 79 13.55 -20.29 11.08
C LEU A 79 12.52 -19.42 11.81
N GLN A 80 12.99 -18.51 12.66
CA GLN A 80 12.12 -17.59 13.41
C GLN A 80 11.39 -16.64 12.46
N LYS A 81 12.09 -16.07 11.47
CA LYS A 81 11.52 -15.16 10.49
C LYS A 81 10.40 -15.84 9.68
N ALA A 82 10.66 -17.03 9.16
CA ALA A 82 9.65 -17.81 8.43
C ALA A 82 8.44 -18.16 9.33
N GLY A 83 8.70 -18.53 10.59
CA GLY A 83 7.65 -18.83 11.57
C GLY A 83 6.73 -17.63 11.84
N VAL A 84 7.31 -16.47 12.16
CA VAL A 84 6.55 -15.23 12.43
C VAL A 84 5.80 -14.78 11.17
N ALA A 85 6.43 -14.86 10.00
CA ALA A 85 5.78 -14.50 8.72
C ALA A 85 4.54 -15.38 8.43
N MET A 86 4.62 -16.68 8.70
CA MET A 86 3.48 -17.61 8.58
C MET A 86 2.36 -17.31 9.59
N GLN A 87 2.72 -17.00 10.84
CA GLN A 87 1.75 -16.60 11.86
C GLN A 87 0.99 -15.33 11.45
N MET A 88 1.71 -14.31 10.99
CA MET A 88 1.12 -13.08 10.47
C MET A 88 0.20 -13.36 9.28
N THR A 89 0.64 -14.19 8.33
CA THR A 89 -0.17 -14.58 7.16
C THR A 89 -1.49 -15.23 7.58
N THR A 90 -1.45 -16.11 8.58
CA THR A 90 -2.64 -16.76 9.13
C THR A 90 -3.58 -15.76 9.79
N ALA A 91 -3.04 -14.80 10.55
CA ALA A 91 -3.82 -13.73 11.17
C ALA A 91 -4.52 -12.86 10.12
N VAL A 92 -3.80 -12.44 9.07
CA VAL A 92 -4.36 -11.67 7.95
C VAL A 92 -5.45 -12.45 7.24
N ARG A 93 -5.21 -13.74 6.92
CA ARG A 93 -6.24 -14.63 6.35
C ARG A 93 -7.49 -14.67 7.21
N GLY A 94 -7.35 -14.81 8.52
CA GLY A 94 -8.46 -14.77 9.47
C GLY A 94 -9.25 -13.46 9.38
N LYS A 95 -8.55 -12.32 9.41
CA LYS A 95 -9.16 -10.99 9.32
C LYS A 95 -9.91 -10.75 8.01
N VAL A 96 -9.37 -11.24 6.88
CA VAL A 96 -10.04 -11.15 5.58
C VAL A 96 -11.33 -11.98 5.57
N LEU A 97 -11.30 -13.20 6.14
CA LEU A 97 -12.51 -14.04 6.26
C LEU A 97 -13.55 -13.42 7.20
N GLU A 98 -13.12 -12.81 8.30
CA GLU A 98 -14.00 -12.05 9.21
C GLU A 98 -14.66 -10.87 8.49
N ALA A 99 -13.88 -10.05 7.78
CA ALA A 99 -14.40 -8.92 7.01
C ALA A 99 -15.41 -9.38 5.94
N TYR A 100 -15.11 -10.48 5.24
CA TYR A 100 -16.05 -11.06 4.28
C TYR A 100 -17.37 -11.50 4.95
N ARG A 101 -17.29 -12.19 6.10
CA ARG A 101 -18.48 -12.60 6.87
C ARG A 101 -19.30 -11.40 7.36
N GLU A 102 -18.64 -10.32 7.78
CA GLU A 102 -19.30 -9.11 8.26
C GLU A 102 -20.05 -8.40 7.14
N LEU A 103 -19.45 -8.29 5.95
CA LEU A 103 -20.12 -7.71 4.77
C LEU A 103 -21.39 -8.48 4.41
N VAL A 104 -21.39 -9.80 4.52
CA VAL A 104 -22.58 -10.64 4.27
C VAL A 104 -23.65 -10.41 5.34
N LYS A 105 -23.25 -10.19 6.60
CA LYS A 105 -24.20 -9.93 7.70
C LYS A 105 -24.87 -8.56 7.61
N MET A 106 -24.21 -7.55 7.05
CA MET A 106 -24.79 -6.21 6.88
C MET A 106 -25.88 -6.13 5.80
N GLN A 107 -26.03 -7.16 4.94
CA GLN A 107 -26.99 -7.16 3.84
C GLN A 107 -28.37 -7.75 4.17
N PHE A 108 -28.68 -7.96 5.46
CA PHE A 108 -30.00 -8.40 5.93
C PHE A 108 -30.63 -7.39 6.88
#